data_AF-A0AAD9D7Z9-F1
#
_entry.id   AF-A0AAD9D7Z9-F1
#
_cell.length_a   1.000
_cell.length_b   1.000
_cell.length_c   1.000
_cell.angle_alpha   90.00
_cell.angle_beta   90.00
_cell.angle_gamma   90.00
#
_symmetry.space_group_name_H-M   'P 1'
#
loop_
_entity.id
_entity.type
_entity.pdbx_description
1 polymer ?
#
loop_
_entity_poly.entity_id
_entity_poly.type
_entity_poly.pdbx_seq_one_letter_code
_entity_poly.pdbx_strand_id
1 'polypeptide(L)'
;ETEADSCCASCGIAEVDDIKLKICTACKSVRYCSVECQQEHRPQHETNCKERAAELRDEILFRQPESSYLGDCPICCLPLPLDIQRAMLQTCCSK
;
A
#
# COMPACT_ATOMS: atom_id res chain seq x y z
N GLU A 1 -10.19 -25.19 6.93
CA GLU A 1 -9.69 -23.80 6.88
C GLU A 1 -10.80 -23.00 6.23
N THR A 2 -11.50 -22.14 6.98
CA THR A 2 -12.65 -21.42 6.44
C THR A 2 -12.14 -20.30 5.56
N GLU A 3 -12.38 -20.41 4.25
CA GLU A 3 -12.30 -19.29 3.31
C GLU A 3 -12.94 -18.07 3.96
N ALA A 4 -12.15 -17.02 4.16
CA ALA A 4 -12.64 -15.78 4.71
C ALA A 4 -13.61 -15.18 3.70
N ASP A 5 -14.89 -15.49 3.88
CA ASP A 5 -15.99 -14.98 3.08
C ASP A 5 -15.85 -13.46 3.00
N SER A 6 -15.47 -12.99 1.82
CA SER A 6 -15.24 -11.57 1.60
C SER A 6 -16.62 -10.92 1.50
N CYS A 7 -17.09 -10.30 2.59
CA CYS A 7 -18.40 -9.67 2.63
C CYS A 7 -18.35 -8.17 2.36
N CYS A 8 -19.46 -7.61 1.89
CA CYS A 8 -19.68 -6.17 1.82
C CYS A 8 -19.70 -5.58 3.23
N ALA A 9 -18.89 -4.55 3.49
CA ALA A 9 -18.77 -3.92 4.80
C ALA A 9 -20.05 -3.17 5.26
N SER A 10 -20.96 -2.85 4.33
CA SER A 10 -22.22 -2.16 4.66
C SER A 10 -23.38 -3.13 4.91
N CYS A 11 -23.62 -4.07 3.99
CA CYS A 11 -24.81 -4.92 4.01
C CYS A 11 -24.52 -6.39 4.37
N GLY A 12 -23.24 -6.77 4.54
CA GLY A 12 -22.86 -8.12 4.91
C GLY A 12 -23.00 -9.18 3.82
N ILE A 13 -23.39 -8.80 2.59
CA ILE A 13 -23.51 -9.73 1.47
C ILE A 13 -22.14 -10.29 1.09
N ALA A 14 -22.04 -11.62 1.04
CA ALA A 14 -20.88 -12.37 0.57
C ALA A 14 -20.54 -12.10 -0.90
N GLU A 15 -19.25 -12.12 -1.23
CA GLU A 15 -18.78 -12.23 -2.61
C GLU A 15 -19.13 -13.63 -3.14
N VAL A 16 -20.16 -13.70 -3.98
CA VAL A 16 -20.60 -14.91 -4.69
C VAL A 16 -20.43 -14.70 -6.20
N ASP A 17 -20.60 -15.74 -7.02
CA ASP A 17 -20.36 -15.69 -8.46
C ASP A 17 -21.05 -14.50 -9.18
N ASP A 18 -22.25 -14.12 -8.74
CA ASP A 18 -23.03 -13.01 -9.30
C ASP A 18 -22.70 -11.63 -8.71
N ILE A 19 -21.98 -11.56 -7.58
CA ILE A 19 -21.74 -10.33 -6.81
C ILE A 19 -20.25 -10.07 -6.66
N LYS A 20 -19.72 -9.18 -7.49
CA LYS A 20 -18.33 -8.75 -7.42
C LYS A 20 -18.15 -7.58 -6.45
N LEU A 21 -17.41 -7.78 -5.37
CA LEU A 21 -17.15 -6.71 -4.42
C LEU A 21 -16.00 -5.81 -4.90
N LYS A 22 -16.16 -4.50 -4.71
CA LYS A 22 -15.16 -3.48 -5.03
C LYS A 22 -14.46 -3.03 -3.76
N ILE A 23 -13.14 -3.09 -3.77
CA ILE A 23 -12.31 -2.58 -2.67
C ILE A 23 -12.41 -1.05 -2.58
N CYS A 24 -12.37 -0.52 -1.36
CA CYS A 24 -12.17 0.91 -1.15
C CYS A 24 -10.79 1.32 -1.69
N THR A 25 -10.74 2.23 -2.67
CA THR A 25 -9.48 2.60 -3.33
C THR A 25 -8.52 3.38 -2.45
N ALA A 26 -9.03 4.06 -1.42
CA ALA A 26 -8.23 4.87 -0.50
C ALA A 26 -7.48 4.02 0.52
N CYS A 27 -8.18 3.17 1.27
CA CYS A 27 -7.60 2.38 2.36
C CYS A 27 -7.32 0.91 1.98
N LYS A 28 -7.92 0.40 0.91
CA LYS A 28 -7.82 -1.00 0.44
C LYS A 28 -8.22 -2.08 1.46
N SER A 29 -8.79 -1.71 2.62
CA SER A 29 -9.11 -2.65 3.71
C SER A 29 -10.52 -3.23 3.64
N VAL A 30 -11.48 -2.51 3.09
CA VAL A 30 -12.90 -2.92 3.06
C VAL A 30 -13.40 -3.05 1.63
N ARG A 31 -14.45 -3.86 1.44
CA ARG A 31 -15.08 -4.10 0.14
C ARG A 31 -16.57 -3.76 0.17
N TYR A 32 -17.12 -3.39 -0.98
CA TYR A 32 -18.53 -3.01 -1.14
C TYR A 32 -19.12 -3.63 -2.41
N CYS A 33 -20.36 -4.12 -2.34
CA CYS A 33 -21.06 -4.64 -3.53
C CYS A 33 -21.56 -3.53 -4.46
N SER A 34 -21.79 -2.32 -3.93
CA SER A 34 -22.29 -1.18 -4.70
C SER A 34 -21.73 0.15 -4.19
N VAL A 35 -21.89 1.20 -5.01
CA VAL A 35 -21.54 2.57 -4.63
C VAL A 35 -22.47 3.09 -3.51
N GLU A 36 -23.72 2.63 -3.48
CA GLU A 36 -24.69 2.99 -2.44
C GLU A 36 -24.26 2.46 -1.08
N CYS A 37 -23.88 1.18 -0.99
CA CYS A 37 -23.31 0.59 0.22
C CYS A 37 -22.05 1.33 0.70
N GLN A 38 -21.21 1.80 -0.22
CA GLN A 38 -20.05 2.61 0.15
C GLN A 38 -20.45 3.97 0.73
N GLN A 39 -21.49 4.61 0.19
CA GLN A 39 -21.98 5.91 0.68
C GLN A 39 -22.67 5.78 2.04
N GLU A 40 -23.48 4.74 2.25
CA GLU A 40 -24.15 4.48 3.53
C GLU A 40 -23.16 4.17 4.66
N HIS A 41 -22.12 3.39 4.38
CA HIS A 41 -21.09 3.05 5.36
C HIS A 41 -20.03 4.16 5.55
N ARG A 42 -19.99 5.17 4.67
CA ARG A 42 -19.02 6.28 4.71
C ARG A 42 -18.85 6.94 6.10
N PRO A 43 -19.91 7.34 6.83
CA PRO A 43 -19.74 8.00 8.12
C PRO A 43 -19.07 7.12 9.18
N GLN A 44 -19.28 5.80 9.12
CA GLN A 44 -18.65 4.84 10.04
C GLN A 44 -17.21 4.51 9.61
N HIS A 45 -16.97 4.52 8.30
CA HIS A 45 -15.67 4.16 7.72
C HIS A 45 -14.65 5.31 7.67
N GLU A 46 -15.09 6.58 7.59
CA GLU A 46 -14.25 7.72 7.20
C GLU A 46 -12.97 7.86 8.03
N THR A 47 -13.08 7.80 9.35
CA THR A 47 -11.93 7.96 10.26
C THR A 47 -10.89 6.87 10.02
N ASN A 48 -11.30 5.60 10.09
CA ASN A 48 -10.40 4.48 9.86
C ASN A 48 -9.84 4.46 8.41
N CYS A 49 -10.64 4.89 7.43
CA CYS A 49 -10.20 5.03 6.05
C CYS A 49 -9.06 6.03 5.91
N LYS A 50 -9.15 7.19 6.57
CA LYS A 50 -8.12 8.23 6.54
C LYS A 50 -6.83 7.76 7.21
N GLU A 51 -6.93 7.12 8.37
CA GLU A 51 -5.78 6.56 9.11
C GLU A 51 -5.05 5.53 8.24
N ARG A 52 -5.77 4.52 7.74
CA ARG A 52 -5.16 3.48 6.90
C ARG A 52 -4.59 4.03 5.59
N ALA A 53 -5.25 5.01 4.98
CA ALA A 53 -4.74 5.66 3.78
C ALA A 53 -3.47 6.50 4.06
N ALA A 54 -3.30 7.02 5.28
CA ALA A 54 -2.06 7.68 5.69
C ALA A 54 -0.95 6.66 5.90
N GLU A 55 -1.21 5.56 6.62
CA GLU A 55 -0.26 4.46 6.79
C GLU A 55 0.23 3.90 5.45
N LEU A 56 -0.67 3.62 4.51
CA LEU A 56 -0.30 3.14 3.18
C LEU A 56 0.58 4.13 2.41
N ARG A 57 0.38 5.44 2.62
CA ARG A 57 1.24 6.45 2.01
C ARG A 57 2.63 6.43 2.64
N ASP A 58 2.71 6.35 3.96
CA ASP A 58 3.98 6.25 4.68
C ASP A 58 4.73 4.96 4.31
N GLU A 59 4.03 3.82 4.24
CA GLU A 59 4.58 2.55 3.75
C GLU A 59 5.19 2.74 2.35
N ILE A 60 4.51 3.39 1.41
CA ILE A 60 5.04 3.61 0.05
C ILE A 60 6.26 4.56 0.07
N LEU A 61 6.23 5.61 0.88
CA LEU A 61 7.30 6.62 0.94
C LEU A 61 8.56 6.09 1.62
N PHE A 62 8.41 5.24 2.64
CA PHE A 62 9.50 4.78 3.49
C PHE A 62 9.88 3.31 3.26
N ARG A 63 9.20 2.60 2.34
CA ARG A 63 9.58 1.24 1.96
C ARG A 63 11.01 1.24 1.43
N GLN A 64 11.90 0.65 2.21
CA GLN A 64 13.27 0.44 1.76
C GLN A 64 13.28 -0.55 0.58
N PRO A 65 14.05 -0.27 -0.47
CA PRO A 65 14.29 -1.24 -1.53
C PRO A 65 15.07 -2.45 -1.00
N GLU A 66 14.91 -3.60 -1.66
CA GLU A 66 15.63 -4.82 -1.30
C GLU A 66 17.13 -4.62 -1.46
N SER A 67 17.91 -5.17 -0.51
CA SER A 67 19.36 -5.06 -0.52
C SER A 67 19.95 -5.72 -1.77
N SER A 68 21.05 -5.13 -2.24
CA SER A 68 21.81 -5.71 -3.36
C SER A 68 22.81 -6.75 -2.85
N TYR A 69 23.37 -7.55 -3.76
CA TYR A 69 24.49 -8.46 -3.40
C TYR A 69 25.75 -7.69 -2.95
N LEU A 70 25.86 -6.40 -3.28
CA LEU A 70 26.95 -5.52 -2.83
C LEU A 70 26.69 -5.00 -1.40
N GLY A 71 25.51 -5.27 -0.84
CA GLY A 71 25.05 -4.73 0.44
C GLY A 71 24.43 -3.34 0.32
N ASP A 72 24.32 -2.68 1.47
CA ASP A 72 23.71 -1.37 1.63
C ASP A 72 24.76 -0.32 2.02
N CYS A 73 24.52 0.94 1.64
CA CYS A 73 25.35 2.07 2.00
C CYS A 73 25.30 2.30 3.52
N PRO A 74 26.44 2.39 4.23
CA PRO A 74 26.45 2.56 5.69
C PRO A 74 25.97 3.92 6.18
N ILE A 75 25.77 4.89 5.27
CA ILE A 75 25.32 6.25 5.61
C ILE A 75 23.79 6.36 5.51
N CYS A 76 23.20 5.86 4.42
CA CYS A 76 21.78 6.01 4.14
C CYS A 76 20.97 4.70 4.19
N CYS A 77 21.63 3.55 4.44
CA CYS A 77 21.02 2.23 4.47
C CYS A 77 20.23 1.88 3.20
N LEU A 78 20.64 2.43 2.05
CA LEU A 78 20.07 2.11 0.74
C LEU A 78 20.97 1.10 -0.01
N PRO A 79 20.41 0.22 -0.85
CA PRO A 79 21.16 -0.74 -1.66
C PRO A 79 22.22 -0.04 -2.50
N LEU A 80 23.45 -0.58 -2.48
CA LEU A 80 24.52 -0.05 -3.30
C LEU A 80 24.19 -0.18 -4.79
N PRO A 81 24.49 0.85 -5.61
CA PRO A 81 24.21 0.78 -7.04
C PRO A 81 24.97 -0.38 -7.69
N LEU A 82 24.28 -1.20 -8.49
CA LEU A 82 24.91 -2.25 -9.29
C LEU A 82 25.85 -1.68 -10.36
N ASP A 83 25.48 -0.52 -10.89
CA ASP A 83 26.29 0.23 -11.83
C ASP A 83 27.29 1.11 -11.06
N ILE A 84 28.50 0.59 -10.88
CA ILE A 84 29.59 1.27 -10.19
C ILE A 84 29.89 2.63 -10.85
N GLN A 85 29.74 2.78 -12.18
CA GLN A 85 30.03 4.05 -12.84
C GLN A 85 29.03 5.16 -12.45
N ARG A 86 27.78 4.80 -12.13
CA ARG A 86 26.79 5.76 -11.60
C ARG A 86 26.99 6.09 -10.13
N ALA A 87 27.74 5.26 -9.40
CA ALA A 87 28.10 5.47 -8.00
C ALA A 87 29.39 6.30 -7.83
N MET A 88 30.17 6.50 -8.91
CA MET A 88 31.45 7.21 -8.85
C MET A 88 31.27 8.74 -8.83
N LEU A 89 31.47 9.34 -7.67
CA LEU A 89 31.63 10.79 -7.54
C LEU A 89 32.94 11.22 -8.22
N GLN A 90 32.84 12.18 -9.14
CA GLN A 90 34.00 12.79 -9.78
C GLN A 90 34.65 13.83 -8.85
N THR A 91 35.88 14.23 -9.15
CA THR A 91 36.59 15.28 -8.40
C THR A 91 35.86 16.63 -8.39
N CYS A 92 34.87 16.83 -9.27
CA CYS A 92 34.01 18.01 -9.30
C CYS A 92 32.67 17.87 -8.54
N CYS A 93 32.33 16.69 -8.01
CA CYS A 93 30.99 16.38 -7.48
C CYS A 93 30.77 16.78 -6.01
N SER A 94 31.77 17.30 -5.33
CA SER A 94 31.66 17.83 -3.97
C SER A 94 32.57 19.05 -3.85
N LYS A 95 32.06 20.11 -3.23
CA LYS A 95 32.76 21.37 -3.01
C LYS A 95 33.16 21.51 -1.56
#